data_AF-A0A6P0VWZ7-F1
#
_entry.id   AF-A0A6P0VWZ7-F1
#
_cell.length_a   1.000
_cell.length_b   1.000
_cell.length_c   1.000
_cell.angle_alpha   90.00
_cell.angle_beta   90.00
_cell.angle_gamma   90.00
#
_symmetry.space_group_name_H-M   'P 1'
#
loop_
_entity.id
_entity.type
_entity.pdbx_description
1 polymer ?
#
loop_
_entity_poly.entity_id
_entity_poly.type
_entity_poly.pdbx_seq_one_letter_code
_entity_poly.pdbx_strand_id
1 'polypeptide(L)'
;SGMKAISSTFQLAVRGWLIAFGVAFQWVTEVSLLLTGLLGPLAVGASLLPVGAKSIYAWLIGFFSVGMVKICFNIITGLVATMVVNADANDPMIFAFATGLIAPILSLALAAGGGMAVFNSLTSTASFILRKPF
;
A
#
# COMPACT_ATOMS: atom_id res chain seq x y z
N SER A 1 28.34 33.49 -3.05
CA SER A 1 28.94 32.27 -2.50
C SER A 1 28.37 31.82 -1.15
N GLY A 2 27.48 32.57 -0.46
CA GLY A 2 26.71 32.04 0.71
C GLY A 2 25.28 31.56 0.39
N MET A 3 24.54 32.29 -0.45
CA MET A 3 23.14 31.98 -0.81
C MET A 3 22.96 30.64 -1.54
N LYS A 4 23.95 30.24 -2.36
CA LYS A 4 23.96 28.95 -3.07
C LYS A 4 24.17 27.77 -2.11
N ALA A 5 24.92 27.97 -1.03
CA ALA A 5 25.14 26.94 -0.01
C ALA A 5 23.88 26.70 0.85
N ILE A 6 23.16 27.79 1.19
CA ILE A 6 21.90 27.68 1.95
C ILE A 6 20.82 26.97 1.12
N SER A 7 20.69 27.32 -0.16
CA SER A 7 19.73 26.66 -1.07
C SER A 7 20.07 25.18 -1.30
N SER A 8 21.36 24.82 -1.44
CA SER A 8 21.76 23.41 -1.55
C SER A 8 21.51 22.61 -0.27
N THR A 9 21.74 23.20 0.91
CA THR A 9 21.46 22.55 2.20
C THR A 9 19.96 22.38 2.43
N PHE A 10 19.16 23.39 2.08
CA PHE A 10 17.70 23.31 2.17
C PHE A 10 17.15 22.23 1.23
N GLN A 11 17.60 22.18 -0.02
CA GLN A 11 17.18 21.15 -0.98
C GLN A 11 17.55 19.74 -0.50
N LEU A 12 18.74 19.57 0.09
CA LEU A 12 19.16 18.31 0.68
C LEU A 12 18.27 17.90 1.86
N ALA A 13 17.92 18.85 2.73
CA ALA A 13 17.03 18.60 3.87
C ALA A 13 15.64 18.16 3.39
N VAL A 14 15.02 18.88 2.44
CA VAL A 14 13.69 18.53 1.91
C VAL A 14 13.72 17.16 1.23
N ARG A 15 14.75 16.89 0.41
CA ARG A 15 14.93 15.59 -0.22
C ARG A 15 15.06 14.47 0.82
N GLY A 16 15.86 14.69 1.86
CA GLY A 16 16.03 13.73 2.95
C GLY A 16 14.71 13.42 3.67
N TRP A 17 13.92 14.47 3.95
CA TRP A 17 12.58 14.33 4.54
C TRP A 17 11.62 13.55 3.66
N LEU A 18 11.60 13.81 2.34
CA LEU A 18 10.74 13.10 1.40
C LEU A 18 11.08 11.60 1.32
N ILE A 19 12.37 11.26 1.27
CA ILE A 19 12.82 9.86 1.29
C ILE A 19 12.46 9.21 2.63
N ALA A 20 12.71 9.90 3.75
CA ALA A 20 12.37 9.39 5.08
C ALA A 20 10.87 9.09 5.22
N PHE A 21 10.01 9.91 4.62
CA PHE A 21 8.57 9.67 4.61
C PHE A 21 8.20 8.40 3.82
N GLY A 22 8.84 8.15 2.67
CA GLY A 22 8.67 6.90 1.92
C GLY A 22 9.09 5.66 2.72
N VAL A 23 10.22 5.75 3.45
CA VAL A 23 10.68 4.68 4.36
C VAL A 23 9.70 4.46 5.51
N ALA A 24 9.23 5.54 6.14
CA ALA A 24 8.25 5.47 7.21
C ALA A 24 6.95 4.79 6.74
N PHE A 25 6.47 5.13 5.54
CA PHE A 25 5.30 4.48 4.95
C PHE A 25 5.50 2.96 4.77
N GLN A 26 6.68 2.53 4.32
CA GLN A 26 7.00 1.10 4.19
C GLN A 26 6.94 0.40 5.55
N TRP A 27 7.54 0.97 6.59
CA TRP A 27 7.51 0.41 7.94
C TRP A 27 6.10 0.33 8.51
N VAL A 28 5.30 1.39 8.35
CA VAL A 28 3.89 1.39 8.78
C VAL A 28 3.10 0.29 8.07
N THR A 29 3.34 0.09 6.77
CA THR A 29 2.69 -0.98 5.99
C THR A 29 3.11 -2.37 6.48
N GLU A 30 4.39 -2.56 6.82
CA GLU A 30 4.90 -3.81 7.39
C GLU A 30 4.30 -4.11 8.77
N VAL A 31 4.25 -3.10 9.64
CA VAL A 31 3.59 -3.23 10.95
C VAL A 31 2.11 -3.54 10.78
N SER A 32 1.44 -2.91 9.82
CA SER A 32 0.01 -3.18 9.52
C SER A 32 -0.21 -4.62 9.06
N LEU A 33 0.67 -5.18 8.23
CA LEU A 33 0.65 -6.58 7.81
C LEU A 33 0.85 -7.53 9.00
N LEU A 34 1.85 -7.27 9.84
CA LEU A 34 2.13 -8.08 11.03
C LEU A 34 0.98 -8.06 12.02
N LEU A 35 0.42 -6.87 12.31
CA LEU A 35 -0.74 -6.71 13.18
C LEU A 35 -1.96 -7.44 12.62
N THR A 36 -2.26 -7.28 11.33
CA THR A 36 -3.41 -7.95 10.72
C THR A 36 -3.22 -9.47 10.72
N GLY A 37 -1.99 -9.96 10.50
CA GLY A 37 -1.64 -11.37 10.64
C GLY A 37 -1.85 -11.90 12.07
N LEU A 38 -1.41 -11.13 13.07
CA LEU A 38 -1.57 -11.48 14.49
C LEU A 38 -3.05 -11.53 14.92
N LEU A 39 -3.91 -10.72 14.29
CA LEU A 39 -5.35 -10.72 14.54
C LEU A 39 -6.09 -11.89 13.84
N GLY A 40 -5.40 -12.73 13.06
CA GLY A 40 -5.96 -13.89 12.38
C GLY A 40 -6.78 -14.84 13.28
N PRO A 41 -6.28 -15.27 14.45
CA PRO A 41 -7.04 -16.12 15.36
C PRO A 41 -8.35 -15.50 15.85
N LEU A 42 -8.42 -14.17 16.00
CA LEU A 42 -9.65 -13.47 16.38
C LEU A 42 -10.68 -13.54 15.26
N ALA A 43 -10.26 -13.43 13.99
CA ALA A 43 -11.15 -13.59 12.84
C ALA A 43 -11.70 -15.03 12.75
N VAL A 44 -10.86 -16.02 13.05
CA VAL A 44 -11.29 -17.43 13.14
C VAL A 44 -12.28 -17.62 14.29
N GLY A 45 -11.98 -17.11 15.49
CA GLY A 45 -12.88 -17.20 16.65
C GLY A 45 -14.23 -16.51 16.41
N ALA A 46 -14.20 -15.31 15.81
CA ALA A 46 -15.41 -14.58 15.43
C ALA A 46 -16.25 -15.32 14.38
N SER A 47 -15.61 -16.15 13.53
CA SER A 47 -16.32 -16.96 12.54
C SER A 47 -17.19 -18.08 13.13
N LEU A 48 -16.90 -18.48 14.38
CA LEU A 48 -17.68 -19.50 15.10
C LEU A 48 -18.99 -18.95 15.68
N LEU A 49 -19.21 -17.63 15.66
CA LEU A 49 -20.48 -17.04 16.07
C LEU A 49 -21.58 -17.32 15.02
N PRO A 50 -22.88 -17.40 15.39
CA PRO A 50 -23.97 -17.71 14.46
C PRO A 50 -24.12 -16.75 13.26
N VAL A 51 -23.57 -15.53 13.37
CA VAL A 51 -23.49 -14.50 12.31
C VAL A 51 -22.07 -14.34 11.73
N GLY A 52 -21.15 -15.21 12.13
CA GLY A 52 -19.70 -15.03 12.07
C GLY A 52 -19.02 -15.40 10.76
N ALA A 53 -19.64 -16.19 9.88
CA ALA A 53 -19.00 -16.68 8.65
C ALA A 53 -18.44 -15.56 7.76
N LYS A 54 -18.96 -14.33 7.85
CA LYS A 54 -18.46 -13.15 7.12
C LYS A 54 -17.14 -12.58 7.68
N SER A 55 -16.83 -12.84 8.96
CA SER A 55 -15.67 -12.25 9.65
C SER A 55 -14.33 -12.74 9.07
N ILE A 56 -14.23 -14.04 8.74
CA ILE A 56 -13.00 -14.60 8.16
C ILE A 56 -12.74 -14.07 6.74
N TYR A 57 -13.79 -13.90 5.93
CA TYR A 57 -13.66 -13.31 4.60
C TYR A 57 -13.28 -11.83 4.66
N ALA A 58 -13.88 -11.07 5.58
CA ALA A 58 -13.52 -9.67 5.79
C ALA A 58 -12.05 -9.53 6.21
N TRP A 59 -11.57 -10.40 7.11
CA TRP A 59 -10.17 -10.43 7.51
C TRP A 59 -9.24 -10.79 6.34
N LEU A 60 -9.56 -11.84 5.56
CA LEU A 60 -8.76 -12.24 4.40
C LEU A 60 -8.63 -11.10 3.37
N ILE A 61 -9.73 -10.41 3.07
CA ILE A 61 -9.74 -9.27 2.14
C ILE A 61 -8.93 -8.12 2.72
N GLY A 62 -9.05 -7.84 4.02
CA GLY A 62 -8.24 -6.83 4.70
C GLY A 62 -6.74 -7.14 4.64
N PHE A 63 -6.36 -8.37 5.02
CA PHE A 63 -4.97 -8.83 4.98
C PHE A 63 -4.40 -8.77 3.56
N PHE A 64 -5.16 -9.24 2.57
CA PHE A 64 -4.79 -9.16 1.15
C PHE A 64 -4.64 -7.71 0.68
N SER A 65 -5.53 -6.81 1.09
CA SER A 65 -5.47 -5.39 0.70
C SER A 65 -4.21 -4.71 1.25
N VAL A 66 -3.84 -4.94 2.51
CA VAL A 66 -2.59 -4.38 3.07
C VAL A 66 -1.37 -4.99 2.37
N GLY A 67 -1.39 -6.28 2.05
CA GLY A 67 -0.36 -6.93 1.24
C GLY A 67 -0.21 -6.30 -0.15
N MET A 68 -1.34 -5.97 -0.79
CA MET A 68 -1.36 -5.30 -2.08
C MET A 68 -0.75 -3.90 -2.02
N VAL A 69 -0.97 -3.13 -0.95
CA VAL A 69 -0.30 -1.82 -0.75
C VAL A 69 1.22 -2.00 -0.83
N LYS A 70 1.79 -2.97 -0.11
CA LYS A 70 3.23 -3.20 -0.08
C LYS A 70 3.78 -3.58 -1.45
N ILE A 71 3.09 -4.46 -2.17
CA ILE A 71 3.50 -4.90 -3.50
C ILE A 71 3.44 -3.71 -4.48
N CYS A 72 2.33 -2.97 -4.52
CA CYS A 72 2.17 -1.81 -5.39
C CYS A 72 3.23 -0.73 -5.09
N PHE A 73 3.46 -0.42 -3.81
CA PHE A 73 4.48 0.56 -3.41
C PHE A 73 5.88 0.16 -3.90
N ASN A 74 6.29 -1.09 -3.69
CA ASN A 74 7.61 -1.57 -4.13
C ASN A 74 7.75 -1.60 -5.66
N ILE A 75 6.70 -1.98 -6.39
CA ILE A 75 6.72 -1.95 -7.86
C ILE A 75 6.86 -0.52 -8.37
N ILE A 76 6.05 0.41 -7.85
CA ILE A 76 6.07 1.82 -8.27
C ILE A 76 7.43 2.45 -7.97
N THR A 77 7.94 2.26 -6.75
CA THR A 77 9.26 2.81 -6.37
C THR A 77 10.40 2.22 -7.19
N GLY A 78 10.35 0.93 -7.51
CA GLY A 78 11.29 0.28 -8.43
C GLY A 78 11.23 0.87 -9.84
N LEU A 79 10.03 1.06 -10.41
CA LEU A 79 9.85 1.69 -11.71
C LEU A 79 10.39 3.13 -11.71
N VAL A 80 10.07 3.92 -10.69
CA VAL A 80 10.61 5.29 -10.52
C VAL A 80 12.14 5.27 -10.46
N ALA A 81 12.73 4.34 -9.71
CA ALA A 81 14.19 4.20 -9.66
C ALA A 81 14.78 3.90 -11.04
N THR A 82 14.18 2.98 -11.80
CA THR A 82 14.67 2.67 -13.16
C THR A 82 14.55 3.86 -14.11
N MET A 83 13.46 4.63 -14.06
CA MET A 83 13.30 5.83 -14.89
C MET A 83 14.35 6.89 -14.56
N VAL A 84 14.61 7.11 -13.27
CA VAL A 84 15.59 8.10 -12.80
C VAL A 84 17.02 7.71 -13.17
N VAL A 85 17.38 6.42 -13.07
CA VAL A 85 18.72 5.94 -13.47
C VAL A 85 18.95 6.06 -14.98
N ASN A 86 17.90 5.94 -15.79
CA ASN A 86 18.00 6.03 -17.25
C ASN A 86 17.74 7.45 -17.80
N ALA A 87 17.50 8.44 -16.95
CA ALA A 87 17.25 9.81 -17.37
C ALA A 87 18.56 10.58 -17.63
N ASP A 88 18.67 11.24 -18.79
CA ASP A 88 19.81 12.12 -19.12
C ASP A 88 19.93 13.32 -18.16
N ALA A 89 18.79 13.81 -17.66
CA ALA A 89 18.72 14.88 -16.65
C ALA A 89 18.23 14.30 -15.31
N ASN A 90 19.18 13.92 -14.47
CA ASN A 90 18.90 13.24 -13.21
C ASN A 90 18.65 14.26 -12.07
N ASP A 91 17.41 14.74 -11.93
CA ASP A 91 17.02 15.59 -10.80
C ASP A 91 16.69 14.71 -9.56
N PRO A 92 17.54 14.72 -8.52
CA PRO A 92 17.33 13.87 -7.34
C PRO A 92 16.09 14.25 -6.53
N MET A 93 15.52 15.43 -6.77
CA MET A 93 14.30 15.91 -6.11
C MET A 93 13.05 15.21 -6.65
N ILE A 94 12.99 14.97 -7.96
CA ILE A 94 11.87 14.26 -8.60
C ILE A 94 11.77 12.83 -8.07
N PHE A 95 12.91 12.15 -7.91
CA PHE A 95 12.93 10.82 -7.31
C PHE A 95 12.33 10.84 -5.90
N ALA A 96 12.84 11.73 -5.03
CA ALA A 96 12.39 11.81 -3.65
C ALA A 96 10.90 12.19 -3.54
N PHE A 97 10.41 13.08 -4.38
CA PHE A 97 9.01 13.44 -4.43
C PHE A 97 8.12 12.28 -4.89
N ALA A 98 8.53 11.58 -5.96
CA ALA A 98 7.77 10.47 -6.50
C ALA A 98 7.72 9.27 -5.54
N THR A 99 8.85 8.88 -4.94
CA THR A 99 8.89 7.75 -4.00
C THR A 99 8.35 8.10 -2.62
N GLY A 100 8.55 9.34 -2.18
CA GLY A 100 8.10 9.83 -0.88
C GLY A 100 6.60 10.07 -0.87
N LEU A 101 6.06 10.82 -1.82
CA LEU A 101 4.67 11.27 -1.76
C LEU A 101 3.73 10.50 -2.70
N ILE A 102 4.12 10.40 -3.97
CA ILE A 102 3.22 9.90 -5.01
C ILE A 102 3.03 8.39 -4.90
N ALA A 103 4.11 7.63 -4.70
CA ALA A 103 4.06 6.17 -4.61
C ALA A 103 3.15 5.68 -3.45
N PRO A 104 3.22 6.24 -2.23
CA PRO A 104 2.27 5.90 -1.17
C PRO A 104 0.80 6.13 -1.56
N ILE A 105 0.46 7.32 -2.08
CA ILE A 105 -0.92 7.67 -2.45
C ILE A 105 -1.45 6.72 -3.53
N LEU A 106 -0.65 6.47 -4.57
CA LEU A 106 -1.02 5.56 -5.66
C LEU A 106 -1.18 4.12 -5.17
N SER A 107 -0.27 3.65 -4.32
CA SER A 107 -0.34 2.29 -3.77
C SER A 107 -1.58 2.07 -2.92
N LEU A 108 -1.99 3.08 -2.13
CA LEU A 108 -3.23 3.04 -1.35
C LEU A 108 -4.46 3.04 -2.24
N ALA A 109 -4.49 3.89 -3.28
CA ALA A 109 -5.61 3.96 -4.21
C ALA A 109 -5.79 2.64 -4.98
N LEU A 110 -4.69 2.05 -5.45
CA LEU A 110 -4.70 0.75 -6.15
C LEU A 110 -5.14 -0.38 -5.22
N ALA A 111 -4.63 -0.41 -3.99
CA ALA A 111 -5.01 -1.43 -3.02
C ALA A 111 -6.48 -1.29 -2.56
N ALA A 112 -6.97 -0.07 -2.37
CA ALA A 112 -8.37 0.18 -2.04
C ALA A 112 -9.30 -0.24 -3.18
N GLY A 113 -8.97 0.14 -4.42
CA GLY A 113 -9.71 -0.28 -5.61
C GLY A 113 -9.69 -1.80 -5.82
N GLY A 114 -8.51 -2.42 -5.69
CA GLY A 114 -8.33 -3.86 -5.81
C GLY A 114 -9.05 -4.65 -4.71
N GLY A 115 -8.95 -4.20 -3.46
CA GLY A 115 -9.65 -4.81 -2.31
C GLY A 115 -11.18 -4.76 -2.47
N MET A 116 -11.73 -3.63 -2.92
CA MET A 116 -13.16 -3.49 -3.21
C MET A 116 -13.61 -4.38 -4.37
N ALA A 117 -12.80 -4.52 -5.42
CA ALA A 117 -13.09 -5.44 -6.53
C ALA A 117 -13.16 -6.89 -6.05
N VAL A 118 -12.22 -7.31 -5.20
CA VAL A 118 -12.23 -8.66 -4.59
C VAL A 118 -13.48 -8.84 -3.71
N PHE A 119 -13.81 -7.88 -2.85
CA PHE A 119 -15.01 -7.92 -2.01
C PHE A 119 -16.30 -8.06 -2.84
N ASN A 120 -16.44 -7.28 -3.90
CA ASN A 120 -17.59 -7.32 -4.80
C ASN A 120 -17.68 -8.66 -5.54
N SER A 121 -16.55 -9.21 -6.01
CA SER A 121 -16.50 -10.50 -6.70
C SER A 121 -16.95 -11.67 -5.80
N LEU A 122 -16.53 -11.67 -4.53
CA LEU A 122 -16.93 -12.68 -3.55
C LEU A 122 -18.42 -12.60 -3.23
N THR A 123 -18.94 -11.38 -3.08
CA THR A 123 -20.37 -11.15 -2.80
C THR A 123 -21.24 -11.56 -3.99
N SER A 124 -20.81 -11.26 -5.22
CA SER A 124 -21.51 -11.66 -6.45
C SER A 124 -21.47 -13.19 -6.68
N THR A 125 -20.38 -13.85 -6.29
CA THR A 125 -20.25 -15.30 -6.43
C THR A 125 -21.13 -16.02 -5.41
N ALA A 126 -21.17 -15.52 -4.17
CA ALA A 126 -22.03 -16.06 -3.12
C ALA A 126 -23.52 -15.99 -3.49
N SER A 127 -23.98 -14.89 -4.08
CA SER A 127 -25.38 -14.77 -4.53
C SER A 127 -25.71 -15.67 -5.72
N PHE A 128 -24.76 -15.90 -6.64
CA PHE A 128 -24.96 -16.82 -7.76
C PHE A 128 -25.08 -18.28 -7.29
N ILE A 129 -24.27 -18.71 -6.32
CA ILE A 129 -24.36 -20.06 -5.74
C ILE A 129 -25.69 -20.27 -5.00
N LEU A 130 -26.12 -19.28 -4.20
CA LEU A 130 -27.41 -19.33 -3.50
C LEU A 130 -28.63 -19.24 -4.43
N ARG A 131 -28.48 -18.71 -5.65
CA ARG A 131 -29.56 -18.56 -6.63
C ARG A 131 -29.72 -19.78 -7.54
N LYS A 132 -28.77 -20.72 -7.59
CA LYS A 132 -28.91 -21.91 -8.43
C LYS A 132 -29.99 -22.83 -7.81
N PRO A 133 -31.19 -22.93 -8.42
CA PRO A 133 -32.18 -23.89 -7.95
C PRO A 133 -31.75 -25.27 -8.43
N PHE A 134 -31.83 -26.26 -7.56
CA PHE A 134 -32.48 -27.48 -8.01
C PHE A 134 -33.96 -27.17 -8.15
#